data_AF-A0A554VKU5-F1
#
_entry.id   AF-A0A554VKU5-F1
#
_cell.length_a   1.000
_cell.length_b   1.000
_cell.length_c   1.000
_cell.angle_alpha   90.00
_cell.angle_beta   90.00
_cell.angle_gamma   90.00
#
_symmetry.space_group_name_H-M   'P 1'
#
loop_
_entity.id
_entity.type
_entity.pdbx_description
1 polymer ?
#
loop_
_entity_poly.entity_id
_entity_poly.type
_entity_poly.pdbx_seq_one_letter_code
_entity_poly.pdbx_strand_id
1 'polypeptide(L)'
;MKLRSWHINFSLLVITLLLSNAIYSQKQQDSLTQYYKLSKADSLPIPIRLEYINSFLKGAYLSQKDSLIYNGLMWKTWLLGKDNRYDSAIIYTRQLYDLAIEKKDTLYMQKALLKFGIYHKRNNQLATSFKYYNENFKLSKITKDNPLCI
;
A
#
# COMPACT_ATOMS: atom_id res chain seq x y z
N MET A 1 11.80 -53.72 18.38
CA MET A 1 11.89 -52.97 17.10
C MET A 1 10.60 -52.15 16.89
N LYS A 2 10.46 -50.95 17.49
CA LYS A 2 9.19 -50.17 17.43
C LYS A 2 9.35 -48.64 17.50
N LEU A 3 10.55 -48.11 17.21
CA LEU A 3 10.84 -46.66 17.27
C LEU A 3 10.73 -45.92 15.92
N ARG A 4 10.62 -46.65 14.80
CA ARG A 4 10.73 -46.06 13.45
C ARG A 4 9.40 -45.51 12.90
N SER A 5 8.25 -45.92 13.44
CA SER A 5 6.92 -45.52 12.94
C SER A 5 6.50 -44.11 13.41
N TRP A 6 6.92 -43.67 14.59
CA TRP A 6 6.54 -42.37 15.15
C TRP A 6 7.15 -41.19 14.39
N HIS A 7 8.42 -41.32 13.96
CA HIS A 7 9.12 -40.29 13.19
C HIS A 7 8.54 -40.10 11.78
N ILE A 8 8.04 -41.17 11.15
CA ILE A 8 7.43 -41.10 9.81
C ILE A 8 6.10 -40.36 9.87
N ASN A 9 5.27 -40.64 10.87
CA ASN A 9 3.98 -39.96 11.04
C ASN A 9 4.13 -38.49 11.42
N PHE A 10 5.14 -38.15 12.24
CA PHE A 10 5.45 -36.75 12.57
C PHE A 10 5.98 -35.97 11.35
N SER A 11 6.89 -36.57 10.57
CA SER A 11 7.40 -35.97 9.34
C SER A 11 6.28 -35.72 8.31
N LEU A 12 5.38 -36.70 8.13
CA LEU A 12 4.24 -36.57 7.22
C LEU A 12 3.27 -35.47 7.67
N LEU A 13 3.00 -35.34 8.97
CA LEU A 13 2.17 -34.28 9.56
C LEU A 13 2.77 -32.88 9.35
N VAL A 14 4.10 -32.75 9.52
CA VAL A 14 4.79 -31.47 9.28
C VAL A 14 4.73 -31.11 7.80
N ILE A 15 4.93 -32.06 6.90
CA ILE A 15 4.85 -31.84 5.45
C ILE A 15 3.42 -31.42 5.04
N THR A 16 2.37 -32.09 5.55
CA THR A 16 0.99 -31.72 5.21
C THR A 16 0.60 -30.34 5.76
N LEU A 17 1.05 -29.99 6.97
CA LEU A 17 0.85 -28.67 7.54
C LEU A 17 1.53 -27.58 6.68
N LEU A 18 2.79 -27.81 6.27
CA LEU A 18 3.52 -26.88 5.41
C LEU A 18 2.85 -26.70 4.03
N LEU A 19 2.39 -27.79 3.41
CA LEU A 19 1.66 -27.74 2.13
C LEU A 19 0.33 -26.99 2.26
N SER A 20 -0.44 -27.23 3.32
CA SER A 20 -1.70 -26.51 3.56
C SER A 20 -1.49 -25.00 3.75
N ASN A 21 -0.44 -24.61 4.47
CA ASN A 21 -0.08 -23.21 4.66
C ASN A 21 0.37 -22.55 3.34
N ALA A 22 1.11 -23.28 2.49
CA ALA A 22 1.50 -22.80 1.17
C ALA A 22 0.29 -22.57 0.26
N ILE A 23 -0.65 -23.51 0.19
CA ILE A 23 -1.89 -23.39 -0.60
C ILE A 23 -2.74 -22.22 -0.10
N TYR A 24 -2.87 -22.09 1.22
CA TYR A 24 -3.64 -20.99 1.83
C TYR A 24 -3.02 -19.62 1.51
N SER A 25 -1.70 -19.50 1.67
CA SER A 25 -0.94 -18.29 1.33
C SER A 25 -1.08 -17.92 -0.15
N GLN A 26 -1.00 -18.90 -1.04
CA GLN A 26 -1.20 -18.70 -2.48
C GLN A 26 -2.61 -18.19 -2.80
N LYS A 27 -3.65 -18.80 -2.23
CA LYS A 27 -5.03 -18.34 -2.41
C LYS A 27 -5.26 -16.91 -1.90
N GLN A 28 -4.64 -16.55 -0.77
CA GLN A 28 -4.67 -15.18 -0.26
C GLN A 28 -3.99 -14.20 -1.23
N GLN A 29 -2.83 -14.57 -1.76
CA GLN A 29 -2.09 -13.75 -2.72
C GLN A 29 -2.86 -13.58 -4.05
N ASP A 30 -3.51 -14.64 -4.53
CA ASP A 30 -4.35 -14.59 -5.73
C ASP A 30 -5.56 -13.67 -5.51
N SER A 31 -6.19 -13.76 -4.34
CA SER A 31 -7.31 -12.87 -3.98
C SER A 31 -6.89 -11.40 -3.92
N LEU A 32 -5.69 -11.13 -3.38
CA LEU A 32 -5.14 -9.79 -3.29
C LEU A 32 -4.85 -9.21 -4.68
N THR A 33 -4.22 -10.01 -5.54
CA THR A 33 -3.93 -9.63 -6.92
C THR A 33 -5.21 -9.32 -7.69
N GLN A 34 -6.26 -10.13 -7.50
CA GLN A 34 -7.56 -9.92 -8.12
C GLN A 34 -8.21 -8.61 -7.67
N TYR A 35 -8.25 -8.33 -6.36
CA TYR A 35 -8.80 -7.07 -5.84
C TYR A 35 -8.06 -5.86 -6.38
N TYR A 36 -6.72 -5.91 -6.44
CA TYR A 36 -5.95 -4.80 -7.01
C TYR A 36 -6.29 -4.60 -8.49
N LYS A 37 -6.35 -5.67 -9.29
CA LYS A 37 -6.71 -5.61 -10.71
C LYS A 37 -8.09 -4.98 -10.92
N LEU A 38 -9.09 -5.41 -10.15
CA LEU A 38 -10.46 -4.89 -10.24
C LEU A 38 -10.55 -3.42 -9.82
N SER A 39 -9.79 -3.00 -8.78
CA SER A 39 -9.72 -1.59 -8.41
C SER A 39 -9.17 -0.68 -9.51
N LYS A 40 -8.37 -1.24 -10.43
CA LYS A 40 -7.78 -0.52 -11.56
C LYS A 40 -8.60 -0.60 -12.85
N ALA A 41 -9.65 -1.41 -12.90
CA ALA A 41 -10.47 -1.58 -14.10
C ALA A 41 -11.32 -0.33 -14.36
N ASP A 42 -11.00 0.42 -15.41
CA ASP A 42 -11.76 1.63 -15.81
C ASP A 42 -13.18 1.32 -16.31
N SER A 43 -13.48 0.06 -16.62
CA SER A 43 -14.84 -0.41 -16.91
C SER A 43 -15.77 -0.38 -15.69
N LEU A 44 -15.24 -0.24 -14.47
CA LEU A 44 -16.04 -0.22 -13.24
C LEU A 44 -16.24 1.21 -12.73
N PRO A 45 -17.41 1.52 -12.12
CA PRO A 45 -17.64 2.79 -11.45
C PRO A 45 -16.65 3.02 -10.29
N ILE A 46 -16.32 4.29 -10.02
CA ILE A 46 -15.37 4.67 -8.96
C ILE A 46 -15.75 4.09 -7.58
N PRO A 47 -17.03 4.12 -7.13
CA PRO A 47 -17.40 3.54 -5.84
C PRO A 47 -17.05 2.05 -5.72
N ILE A 48 -17.31 1.28 -6.78
CA ILE A 48 -16.98 -0.15 -6.83
C ILE A 48 -15.46 -0.37 -6.82
N ARG A 49 -14.70 0.45 -7.54
CA ARG A 49 -13.23 0.41 -7.52
C ARG A 49 -12.68 0.75 -6.13
N LEU A 50 -13.34 1.65 -5.40
CA LEU A 50 -13.00 2.00 -4.02
C LEU A 50 -13.26 0.83 -3.05
N GLU A 51 -14.31 0.04 -3.26
CA GLU A 51 -14.53 -1.18 -2.48
C GLU A 51 -13.41 -2.21 -2.71
N TYR A 52 -13.03 -2.44 -3.96
CA TYR A 52 -11.95 -3.36 -4.28
C TYR A 52 -10.60 -2.92 -3.70
N ILE A 53 -10.26 -1.62 -3.76
CA ILE A 53 -9.01 -1.16 -3.14
C ILE A 53 -9.04 -1.24 -1.61
N ASN A 54 -10.23 -1.16 -0.98
CA ASN A 54 -10.37 -1.40 0.46
C ASN A 54 -10.07 -2.85 0.82
N SER A 55 -10.65 -3.79 0.07
CA SER A 55 -10.38 -5.23 0.24
C SER A 55 -8.92 -5.56 0.00
N PHE A 56 -8.31 -4.96 -1.02
CA PHE A 56 -6.87 -5.07 -1.26
C PHE A 56 -6.05 -4.56 -0.07
N LEU A 57 -6.31 -3.34 0.41
CA LEU A 57 -5.56 -2.76 1.53
C LEU A 57 -5.68 -3.59 2.81
N LYS A 58 -6.87 -4.14 3.09
CA LYS A 58 -7.06 -5.05 4.23
C LYS A 58 -6.11 -6.25 4.14
N GLY A 59 -6.02 -6.89 2.99
CA GLY A 59 -5.08 -7.99 2.77
C GLY A 59 -3.61 -7.55 2.78
N ALA A 60 -3.29 -6.38 2.21
CA ALA A 60 -1.95 -5.82 2.20
C ALA A 60 -1.41 -5.57 3.62
N TYR A 61 -2.23 -4.96 4.50
CA TYR A 61 -1.86 -4.78 5.90
C TYR A 61 -1.63 -6.10 6.64
N LEU A 62 -2.48 -7.11 6.42
CA LEU A 62 -2.30 -8.44 7.01
C LEU A 62 -1.01 -9.13 6.53
N SER A 63 -0.62 -8.89 5.28
CA SER A 63 0.61 -9.45 4.72
C SER A 63 1.90 -8.80 5.25
N GLN A 64 1.79 -7.62 5.88
CA GLN A 64 2.91 -6.80 6.36
C GLN A 64 3.96 -6.48 5.28
N LYS A 65 3.56 -6.49 4.00
CA LYS A 65 4.42 -6.10 2.87
C LYS A 65 4.20 -4.63 2.55
N ASP A 66 5.15 -3.80 2.94
CA ASP A 66 5.11 -2.33 2.74
C ASP A 66 4.85 -1.95 1.29
N SER A 67 5.45 -2.67 0.33
CA SER A 67 5.24 -2.42 -1.10
C SER A 67 3.78 -2.56 -1.54
N LEU A 68 3.04 -3.50 -0.95
CA LEU A 68 1.61 -3.68 -1.22
C LEU A 68 0.79 -2.58 -0.56
N ILE A 69 1.14 -2.20 0.67
CA ILE A 69 0.47 -1.11 1.38
C ILE A 69 0.66 0.21 0.62
N TYR A 70 1.89 0.52 0.19
CA TYR A 70 2.20 1.67 -0.66
C TYR A 70 1.37 1.69 -1.94
N ASN A 71 1.34 0.58 -2.69
CA ASN A 71 0.54 0.48 -3.90
C ASN A 71 -0.95 0.74 -3.64
N GLY A 72 -1.48 0.17 -2.55
CA GLY A 72 -2.87 0.33 -2.16
C GLY A 72 -3.22 1.77 -1.80
N LEU A 73 -2.40 2.42 -0.97
CA LEU A 73 -2.62 3.80 -0.54
C LEU A 73 -2.44 4.79 -1.69
N MET A 74 -1.45 4.58 -2.56
CA MET A 74 -1.24 5.39 -3.77
C MET A 74 -2.45 5.35 -4.69
N TRP A 75 -3.00 4.15 -4.90
CA TRP A 75 -4.16 3.97 -5.78
C TRP A 75 -5.46 4.48 -5.15
N LYS A 76 -5.66 4.21 -3.85
CA LYS A 76 -6.84 4.69 -3.12
C LYS A 76 -6.92 6.20 -3.10
N THR A 77 -5.82 6.89 -2.81
CA THR A 77 -5.79 8.36 -2.84
C THR A 77 -6.06 8.90 -4.24
N TRP A 78 -5.56 8.24 -5.29
CA TRP A 78 -5.88 8.60 -6.67
C TRP A 78 -7.38 8.48 -6.97
N LEU A 79 -8.02 7.35 -6.63
CA LEU A 79 -9.46 7.14 -6.82
C LEU A 79 -10.30 8.19 -6.07
N LEU A 80 -9.98 8.44 -4.80
CA LEU A 80 -10.66 9.46 -4.00
C LEU A 80 -10.51 10.86 -4.62
N GLY A 81 -9.33 11.18 -5.13
CA GLY A 81 -9.08 12.44 -5.84
C GLY A 81 -9.79 12.54 -7.19
N LYS A 82 -10.07 11.42 -7.88
CA LYS A 82 -10.89 11.38 -9.10
C LYS A 82 -12.38 11.58 -8.78
N ASP A 83 -12.80 11.14 -7.60
CA ASP A 83 -14.16 11.30 -7.06
C ASP A 83 -14.39 12.64 -6.36
N ASN A 84 -13.43 13.57 -6.42
CA ASN A 84 -13.44 14.86 -5.69
C ASN A 84 -13.53 14.74 -4.15
N ARG A 85 -13.28 13.55 -3.57
CA ARG A 85 -13.30 13.31 -2.13
C ARG A 85 -11.96 13.69 -1.49
N TYR A 86 -11.61 14.98 -1.57
CA TYR A 86 -10.28 15.47 -1.22
C TYR A 86 -9.92 15.29 0.25
N ASP A 87 -10.85 15.52 1.19
CA ASP A 87 -10.60 15.31 2.62
C ASP A 87 -10.24 13.84 2.92
N SER A 88 -10.95 12.90 2.30
CA SER A 88 -10.62 11.47 2.40
C SER A 88 -9.26 11.17 1.75
N ALA A 89 -8.98 11.75 0.58
CA ALA A 89 -7.69 11.55 -0.09
C ALA A 89 -6.52 12.07 0.77
N ILE A 90 -6.69 13.17 1.49
CA ILE A 90 -5.71 13.72 2.43
C ILE A 90 -5.46 12.76 3.59
N ILE A 91 -6.51 12.17 4.19
CA ILE A 91 -6.37 11.17 5.28
C ILE A 91 -5.52 9.98 4.84
N TYR A 92 -5.82 9.40 3.67
CA TYR A 92 -5.04 8.25 3.17
C TYR A 92 -3.65 8.66 2.65
N THR A 93 -3.46 9.91 2.22
CA THR A 93 -2.13 10.45 1.89
C THR A 93 -1.27 10.59 3.15
N ARG A 94 -1.88 10.90 4.30
CA ARG A 94 -1.19 10.90 5.59
C ARG A 94 -0.71 9.51 5.99
N GLN A 95 -1.56 8.50 5.89
CA GLN A 95 -1.13 7.10 6.13
C GLN A 95 0.05 6.70 5.24
N LEU A 96 0.03 7.13 3.98
CA LEU A 96 1.13 6.89 3.03
C LEU A 96 2.43 7.58 3.48
N TYR A 97 2.34 8.84 3.90
CA TYR A 97 3.48 9.62 4.39
C TYR A 97 4.06 9.05 5.67
N ASP A 98 3.21 8.69 6.63
CA ASP A 98 3.62 8.16 7.94
C ASP A 98 4.36 6.82 7.78
N LEU A 99 3.86 5.92 6.91
CA LEU A 99 4.57 4.69 6.55
C LEU A 99 5.93 5.01 5.90
N ALA A 100 5.98 5.98 4.99
CA ALA A 100 7.22 6.36 4.32
C ALA A 100 8.26 6.94 5.29
N ILE A 101 7.83 7.72 6.28
CA ILE A 101 8.69 8.20 7.38
C ILE A 101 9.21 7.03 8.21
N GLU A 102 8.34 6.11 8.62
CA GLU A 102 8.70 4.94 9.42
C GLU A 102 9.78 4.10 8.72
N LYS A 103 9.60 3.85 7.42
CA LYS A 103 10.52 3.07 6.60
C LYS A 103 11.70 3.87 6.04
N LYS A 104 11.77 5.17 6.31
CA LYS A 104 12.76 6.11 5.74
C LYS A 104 12.78 6.07 4.21
N ASP A 105 11.64 5.84 3.58
CA ASP A 105 11.47 5.75 2.14
C ASP A 105 11.22 7.14 1.55
N THR A 106 12.31 7.79 1.13
CA THR A 106 12.28 9.18 0.65
C THR A 106 11.44 9.33 -0.62
N LEU A 107 11.35 8.30 -1.46
CA LEU A 107 10.54 8.30 -2.68
C LEU A 107 9.05 8.38 -2.35
N TYR A 108 8.56 7.57 -1.41
CA TYR A 108 7.15 7.63 -1.01
C TYR A 108 6.83 8.85 -0.14
N MET A 109 7.80 9.37 0.63
CA MET A 109 7.66 10.67 1.30
C MET A 109 7.40 11.79 0.28
N GLN A 110 8.22 11.88 -0.78
CA GLN A 110 8.04 12.87 -1.85
C GLN A 110 6.69 12.71 -2.56
N LYS A 111 6.33 11.46 -2.93
CA LYS A 111 5.03 11.17 -3.56
C LYS A 111 3.85 11.62 -2.69
N ALA A 112 3.91 11.41 -1.37
CA ALA A 112 2.86 11.83 -0.46
C ALA A 112 2.82 13.35 -0.29
N LEU A 113 3.96 14.04 -0.16
CA LEU A 113 4.02 15.51 -0.11
C LEU A 113 3.45 16.16 -1.38
N LEU A 114 3.77 15.60 -2.56
CA LEU A 114 3.18 16.03 -3.82
C LEU A 114 1.65 15.88 -3.81
N LYS A 115 1.15 14.72 -3.35
CA LYS A 115 -0.29 14.44 -3.22
C LYS A 115 -0.99 15.39 -2.25
N PHE A 116 -0.39 15.68 -1.10
CA PHE A 116 -0.92 16.69 -0.18
C PHE A 116 -1.05 18.04 -0.86
N GLY A 117 0.00 18.50 -1.56
CA GLY A 117 -0.05 19.72 -2.35
C GLY A 117 -1.21 19.73 -3.35
N ILE A 118 -1.41 18.63 -4.09
CA ILE A 118 -2.50 18.49 -5.07
C ILE A 118 -3.87 18.56 -4.41
N TYR A 119 -4.11 17.76 -3.37
CA TYR A 119 -5.44 17.64 -2.77
C TYR A 119 -5.82 18.89 -1.97
N HIS A 120 -4.89 19.51 -1.24
CA HIS A 120 -5.15 20.80 -0.59
C HIS A 120 -5.43 21.91 -1.62
N LYS A 121 -4.73 21.93 -2.76
CA LYS A 121 -5.01 22.91 -3.84
C LYS A 121 -6.43 22.73 -4.36
N ARG A 122 -6.82 21.49 -4.68
CA ARG A 122 -8.16 21.17 -5.20
C ARG A 122 -9.27 21.39 -4.16
N ASN A 123 -8.92 21.42 -2.89
CA ASN A 123 -9.80 21.77 -1.78
C ASN A 123 -9.73 23.26 -1.39
N ASN A 124 -9.21 24.14 -2.27
CA ASN A 124 -9.06 25.58 -2.06
C ASN A 124 -8.18 26.01 -0.86
N GLN A 125 -7.37 25.09 -0.32
CA GLN A 125 -6.45 25.34 0.78
C GLN A 125 -5.06 25.69 0.24
N LEU A 126 -4.96 26.85 -0.45
CA LEU A 126 -3.78 27.24 -1.22
C LEU A 126 -2.52 27.40 -0.37
N ALA A 127 -2.62 28.01 0.82
CA ALA A 127 -1.48 28.18 1.72
C ALA A 127 -0.92 26.82 2.18
N THR A 128 -1.79 25.89 2.55
CA THR A 128 -1.42 24.52 2.94
C THR A 128 -0.82 23.75 1.77
N SER A 129 -1.40 23.88 0.57
CA SER A 129 -0.86 23.29 -0.65
C SER A 129 0.57 23.76 -0.94
N PHE A 130 0.79 25.08 -0.87
CA PHE A 130 2.11 25.68 -1.09
C PHE A 130 3.14 25.17 -0.07
N LYS A 131 2.76 25.05 1.21
CA LYS A 131 3.61 24.47 2.25
C LYS A 131 4.10 23.07 1.87
N TYR A 132 3.20 22.19 1.45
CA TYR A 132 3.56 20.81 1.08
C TYR A 132 4.41 20.72 -0.19
N TYR A 133 4.17 21.56 -1.19
CA TYR A 133 5.05 21.63 -2.36
C TYR A 133 6.46 22.11 -1.99
N ASN A 134 6.57 23.09 -1.08
CA ASN A 134 7.86 23.56 -0.59
C ASN A 134 8.60 22.50 0.23
N GLU A 135 7.90 21.75 1.07
CA GLU A 135 8.47 20.59 1.79
C GLU A 135 8.97 19.51 0.81
N ASN A 136 8.19 19.19 -0.21
CA ASN A 136 8.62 18.26 -1.26
C ASN A 136 9.89 18.75 -1.97
N PHE A 137 9.93 20.03 -2.35
CA PHE A 137 11.10 20.63 -3.00
C PHE A 137 12.37 20.57 -2.14
N LYS A 138 12.25 20.89 -0.85
CA LYS A 138 13.36 20.79 0.12
C LYS A 138 13.87 19.34 0.22
N LEU A 139 12.97 18.38 0.33
CA LEU A 139 13.32 16.97 0.39
C LEU A 139 14.02 16.51 -0.91
N SER A 140 13.51 16.91 -2.08
CA SER A 140 14.11 16.59 -3.37
C SER A 140 15.52 17.14 -3.53
N LYS A 141 15.82 18.33 -2.99
CA LYS A 141 17.18 18.87 -2.95
C LYS A 141 18.10 17.99 -2.09
N ILE A 142 17.68 17.67 -0.87
CA ILE A 142 18.46 16.83 0.05
C ILE A 142 18.76 15.46 -0.58
N THR A 143 17.78 14.81 -1.21
CA THR A 143 17.98 13.51 -1.86
C THR A 143 18.87 13.57 -3.09
N LYS A 144 18.81 14.67 -3.87
CA LYS A 144 19.65 14.84 -5.06
C LYS A 144 21.12 15.07 -4.69
N ASP A 145 21.36 15.80 -3.60
CA ASP A 145 22.69 16.14 -3.13
C ASP A 145 23.32 15.00 -2.29
N ASN A 146 22.56 13.96 -1.94
CA ASN A 146 23.04 12.77 -1.23
C ASN A 146 22.64 11.45 -1.95
N PRO A 147 23.49 10.93 -2.85
CA PRO A 147 23.17 9.76 -3.68
C PRO A 147 23.02 8.44 -2.91
N LEU A 148 23.32 8.40 -1.61
CA LEU A 148 23.18 7.21 -0.75
C LEU A 148 21.74 6.98 -0.24
N CYS A 149 20.78 7.83 -0.62
CA CYS A 149 19.38 7.75 -0.19
C CYS A 149 18.41 7.19 -1.24
N ILE A 150 18.91 6.52 -2.28
CA ILE A 150 18.13 5.90 -3.38
C ILE A 150 18.17 4.37 -3.24
#